data_AF-A0A6J6I6T2-F1
#
_entry.id   AF-A0A6J6I6T2-F1
#
_cell.length_a   1.000
_cell.length_b   1.000
_cell.length_c   1.000
_cell.angle_alpha   90.00
_cell.angle_beta   90.00
_cell.angle_gamma   90.00
#
_symmetry.space_group_name_H-M   'P 1'
#
loop_
_entity.id
_entity.type
_entity.pdbx_description
1 polymer ?
#
loop_
_entity_poly.entity_id
_entity_poly.type
_entity_poly.pdbx_seq_one_letter_code
_entity_poly.pdbx_strand_id
1 'polypeptide(L)'
;MRWEELTSDERQHMNAYFERQLFPVLTPLAVDPTHPFPYISNFAISLGVMVRDPKTSEQRFARVKIPTFLKRFHKMSEGRYVLIEDVIAANIGDLFAGMNIEHVSAFRVTRNADLTLEDEDADDLLAAVEMELRRRRFGRAVRLEVDHHIDPSVLEMLLEELDLEHTDVSFCVAPLALNALWELHSLDLPQLKDTPWRSVTAGRLAAADGNDQSMFSVLRDRDLLVHHPYESFSSSTEEFLEQAATDPRVQGIKITLYRTSGDSPIARSLIKAAEGGKQVAVLIELTARFDEATNVTWAKELERAGVHVVYGVIGLKTHSKCVLVVRQEESGLRRYVHVGTGNYNSKTARTYEDIGLFTCNEKIGDDVSHLFNSLTGFSRDREYSKLIVAPEYLRTKIAELIEKEITFGTEGHIVMKMNGLADAQIVDLLYKASEAGVRIDLIVRGMCCMRPASGHESTIRIRSVLGRYLEHSRMYKFAHGDTNDGPVYYIGSADMMPRNLDKRVEVLIPVEHPKHRAWIDEVFSILLADDVVAFEMNREGDWRRVGPAEFTVTNDAQYRIHRRDSESQQKLGLPVPRLFE
;
A
#
# COMPACT_ATOMS: atom_id res chain seq x y z
N MET A 1 -24.86 -6.30 -17.39
CA MET A 1 -26.19 -6.87 -17.68
C MET A 1 -26.24 -8.26 -17.06
N ARG A 2 -27.41 -8.67 -16.60
CA ARG A 2 -27.71 -10.04 -16.18
C ARG A 2 -28.13 -10.89 -17.38
N TRP A 3 -28.09 -12.21 -17.24
CA TRP A 3 -28.51 -13.14 -18.30
C TRP A 3 -29.90 -12.85 -18.87
N GLU A 4 -30.86 -12.51 -18.00
CA GLU A 4 -32.24 -12.24 -18.37
C GLU A 4 -32.40 -11.01 -19.27
N GLU A 5 -31.46 -10.07 -19.21
CA GLU A 5 -31.45 -8.83 -19.99
C GLU A 5 -30.86 -9.01 -21.40
N LEU A 6 -30.31 -10.19 -21.71
CA LEU A 6 -29.76 -10.50 -23.02
C LEU A 6 -30.87 -10.74 -24.05
N THR A 7 -30.66 -10.24 -25.26
CA THR A 7 -31.49 -10.55 -26.44
C THR A 7 -31.36 -12.03 -26.84
N SER A 8 -32.29 -12.52 -27.67
CA SER A 8 -32.25 -13.91 -28.16
C SER A 8 -30.91 -14.27 -28.82
N ASP A 9 -30.40 -13.37 -29.65
CA ASP A 9 -29.19 -13.59 -30.44
C ASP A 9 -27.95 -13.55 -29.53
N GLU A 10 -27.94 -12.63 -28.57
CA GLU A 10 -26.91 -12.57 -27.52
C GLU A 10 -26.90 -13.86 -26.68
N ARG A 11 -28.07 -14.40 -26.29
CA ARG A 11 -28.16 -15.68 -25.56
C ARG A 11 -27.65 -16.84 -26.41
N GLN A 12 -28.04 -16.92 -27.68
CA GLN A 12 -27.56 -17.96 -28.59
C GLN A 12 -26.03 -17.92 -28.73
N HIS A 13 -25.47 -16.71 -28.88
CA HIS A 13 -24.03 -16.51 -28.92
C HIS A 13 -23.36 -16.99 -27.63
N MET A 14 -23.92 -16.62 -26.47
CA MET A 14 -23.35 -17.01 -25.18
C MET A 14 -23.47 -18.50 -24.88
N ASN A 15 -24.52 -19.18 -25.34
CA ASN A 15 -24.62 -20.64 -25.25
C ASN A 15 -23.51 -21.31 -26.06
N ALA A 16 -23.27 -20.85 -27.31
CA ALA A 16 -22.18 -21.38 -28.12
C ALA A 16 -20.79 -21.08 -27.51
N TYR A 17 -20.62 -19.91 -26.89
CA TYR A 17 -19.41 -19.59 -26.12
C TYR A 17 -19.25 -20.51 -24.91
N PHE A 18 -20.33 -20.76 -24.16
CA PHE A 18 -20.33 -21.69 -23.03
C PHE A 18 -19.86 -23.07 -23.47
N GLU A 19 -20.50 -23.68 -24.48
CA GLU A 19 -20.16 -25.01 -24.97
C GLU A 19 -18.69 -25.14 -25.41
N ARG A 20 -18.16 -24.11 -26.10
CA ARG A 20 -16.83 -24.17 -26.71
C ARG A 20 -15.69 -23.75 -25.80
N GLN A 21 -15.94 -22.83 -24.87
CA GLN A 21 -14.89 -22.14 -24.10
C GLN A 21 -15.04 -22.31 -22.59
N LEU A 22 -16.26 -22.43 -22.07
CA LEU A 22 -16.49 -22.54 -20.63
C LEU A 22 -16.65 -24.01 -20.20
N PHE A 23 -17.59 -24.73 -20.82
CA PHE A 23 -17.89 -26.12 -20.48
C PHE A 23 -16.64 -27.02 -20.39
N PRO A 24 -15.67 -27.00 -21.33
CA PRO A 24 -14.51 -27.89 -21.30
C PRO A 24 -13.57 -27.66 -20.11
N VAL A 25 -13.64 -26.50 -19.44
CA VAL A 25 -12.78 -26.13 -18.32
C VAL A 25 -13.51 -26.11 -16.98
N LEU A 26 -14.82 -26.43 -16.98
CA LEU A 26 -15.61 -26.53 -15.76
C LEU A 26 -15.59 -27.97 -15.25
N THR A 27 -15.55 -28.11 -13.94
CA THR A 27 -15.62 -29.41 -13.26
C THR A 27 -16.59 -29.28 -12.10
N PRO A 28 -17.78 -29.92 -12.17
CA PRO A 28 -18.70 -29.96 -11.05
C PRO A 28 -18.13 -30.89 -9.97
N LEU A 29 -18.09 -30.41 -8.73
CA LEU A 29 -17.66 -31.18 -7.56
C LEU A 29 -18.91 -31.49 -6.73
N ALA A 30 -19.48 -32.68 -6.92
CA ALA A 30 -20.60 -33.17 -6.12
C ALA A 30 -20.16 -33.49 -4.69
N VAL A 31 -21.07 -33.30 -3.74
CA VAL A 31 -20.90 -33.61 -2.32
C VAL A 31 -21.84 -34.74 -1.94
N ASP A 32 -21.26 -35.83 -1.44
CA ASP A 32 -21.95 -37.05 -1.00
C ASP A 32 -21.07 -37.82 0.02
N PRO A 33 -21.55 -38.92 0.64
CA PRO A 33 -20.77 -39.65 1.65
C PRO A 33 -19.40 -40.18 1.17
N THR A 34 -19.21 -40.34 -0.14
CA THR A 34 -17.95 -40.75 -0.76
C THR A 34 -17.12 -39.58 -1.31
N HIS A 35 -17.74 -38.40 -1.47
CA HIS A 35 -17.12 -37.17 -1.93
C HIS A 35 -17.35 -36.05 -0.91
N PRO A 36 -16.42 -35.82 0.03
CA PRO A 36 -16.59 -34.79 1.06
C PRO A 36 -16.65 -33.39 0.44
N PHE A 37 -17.15 -32.44 1.23
CA PHE A 37 -17.27 -31.06 0.80
C PHE A 37 -15.94 -30.51 0.26
N PRO A 38 -15.91 -29.97 -0.97
CA PRO A 38 -14.67 -29.60 -1.61
C PRO A 38 -14.09 -28.33 -0.98
N TYR A 39 -12.77 -28.26 -0.93
CA TYR A 39 -12.09 -27.03 -0.53
C TYR A 39 -12.50 -25.84 -1.43
N ILE A 40 -13.00 -24.77 -0.80
CA ILE A 40 -13.35 -23.51 -1.47
C ILE A 40 -12.16 -22.54 -1.41
N SER A 41 -11.64 -22.20 -2.59
CA SER A 41 -10.51 -21.28 -2.74
C SER A 41 -10.84 -19.88 -2.21
N ASN A 42 -9.93 -19.28 -1.45
CA ASN A 42 -10.08 -17.91 -0.96
C ASN A 42 -10.39 -16.93 -2.11
N PHE A 43 -11.39 -16.07 -1.90
CA PHE A 43 -11.89 -15.07 -2.84
C PHE A 43 -12.38 -15.58 -4.20
N ALA A 44 -12.43 -16.90 -4.43
CA ALA A 44 -12.94 -17.44 -5.68
C ALA A 44 -14.48 -17.42 -5.67
N ILE A 45 -15.05 -16.91 -6.76
CA ILE A 45 -16.48 -17.03 -7.01
C ILE A 45 -16.77 -18.49 -7.34
N SER A 46 -17.78 -19.05 -6.71
CA SER A 46 -18.28 -20.40 -6.97
C SER A 46 -19.80 -20.37 -7.10
N LEU A 47 -20.35 -21.31 -7.84
CA LEU A 47 -21.78 -21.59 -7.86
C LEU A 47 -22.04 -22.80 -6.97
N GLY A 48 -22.96 -22.65 -6.03
CA GLY A 48 -23.57 -23.74 -5.28
C GLY A 48 -24.81 -24.18 -6.03
N VAL A 49 -24.86 -25.46 -6.41
CA VAL A 49 -25.93 -26.02 -7.23
C VAL A 49 -26.60 -27.13 -6.42
N MET A 50 -27.88 -26.97 -6.15
CA MET A 50 -28.71 -28.05 -5.59
C MET A 50 -29.34 -28.82 -6.74
N VAL A 51 -29.07 -30.11 -6.81
CA VAL A 51 -29.62 -31.00 -7.83
C VAL A 51 -30.41 -32.12 -7.19
N ARG A 52 -31.50 -32.54 -7.84
CA ARG A 52 -32.30 -33.70 -7.43
C ARG A 52 -32.22 -34.78 -8.49
N ASP A 53 -31.95 -36.01 -8.07
CA ASP A 53 -32.06 -37.18 -8.94
C ASP A 53 -33.55 -37.48 -9.18
N PRO A 54 -34.05 -37.42 -10.43
CA PRO A 54 -35.46 -37.67 -10.73
C PRO A 54 -35.92 -39.11 -10.45
N LYS A 55 -35.00 -40.09 -10.33
CA LYS A 55 -35.33 -41.50 -10.06
C LYS A 55 -35.38 -41.82 -8.58
N THR A 56 -34.43 -41.30 -7.80
CA THR A 56 -34.30 -41.60 -6.37
C THR A 56 -34.89 -40.50 -5.48
N SER A 57 -35.17 -39.33 -6.04
CA SER A 57 -35.56 -38.11 -5.33
C SER A 57 -34.52 -37.57 -4.34
N GLU A 58 -33.30 -38.12 -4.37
CA GLU A 58 -32.18 -37.69 -3.54
C GLU A 58 -31.71 -36.29 -3.96
N GLN A 59 -31.56 -35.38 -3.00
CA GLN A 59 -30.95 -34.07 -3.20
C GLN A 59 -29.45 -34.16 -2.96
N ARG A 60 -28.67 -33.50 -3.83
CA ARG A 60 -27.23 -33.41 -3.72
C ARG A 60 -26.78 -31.99 -4.01
N PHE A 61 -25.79 -31.55 -3.25
CA PHE A 61 -25.10 -30.30 -3.53
C PHE A 61 -23.91 -30.56 -4.45
N ALA A 62 -23.67 -29.62 -5.35
CA ALA A 62 -22.46 -29.59 -6.15
C ALA A 62 -21.92 -28.18 -6.23
N ARG A 63 -20.60 -28.08 -6.24
CA ARG A 63 -19.89 -26.82 -6.41
C ARG A 63 -19.27 -26.72 -7.80
N VAL A 64 -19.48 -25.59 -8.46
CA VAL A 64 -18.80 -25.24 -9.70
C VAL A 64 -17.93 -24.00 -9.47
N LYS A 65 -16.61 -24.12 -9.69
CA LYS A 65 -15.69 -22.99 -9.55
C LYS A 65 -15.72 -22.14 -10.81
N ILE A 66 -15.84 -20.83 -10.66
CA ILE A 66 -15.66 -19.90 -11.78
C ILE A 66 -14.15 -19.79 -12.10
N PRO A 67 -13.70 -20.08 -13.35
CA PRO A 67 -12.29 -20.01 -13.70
C PRO A 67 -11.74 -18.59 -13.67
N THR A 68 -10.62 -18.37 -12.98
CA THR A 68 -10.03 -17.02 -12.77
C THR A 68 -9.12 -16.55 -13.90
N PHE A 69 -8.75 -17.43 -14.83
CA PHE A 69 -7.95 -17.06 -16.01
C PHE A 69 -8.80 -16.44 -17.13
N LEU A 70 -10.12 -16.48 -16.99
CA LEU A 70 -11.06 -15.82 -17.89
C LEU A 70 -11.40 -14.43 -17.36
N LYS A 71 -11.62 -13.47 -18.27
CA LYS A 71 -12.20 -12.18 -17.90
C LYS A 71 -13.60 -12.40 -17.35
N ARG A 72 -13.91 -11.80 -16.20
CA ARG A 72 -15.22 -11.97 -15.58
C ARG A 72 -16.32 -11.25 -16.35
N PHE A 73 -15.99 -10.10 -16.95
CA PHE A 73 -16.89 -9.36 -17.83
C PHE A 73 -16.66 -9.75 -19.30
N HIS A 74 -17.57 -10.56 -19.85
CA HIS A 74 -17.56 -10.91 -21.27
C HIS A 74 -18.21 -9.80 -22.09
N LYS A 75 -17.52 -9.30 -23.12
CA LYS A 75 -18.03 -8.23 -23.99
C LYS A 75 -19.03 -8.82 -24.99
N MET A 76 -20.26 -8.31 -24.99
CA MET A 76 -21.30 -8.67 -25.95
C MET A 76 -21.25 -7.74 -27.18
N SER A 77 -21.22 -6.44 -26.91
CA SER A 77 -21.12 -5.37 -27.90
C SER A 77 -20.53 -4.13 -27.25
N GLU A 78 -20.40 -3.03 -28.00
CA GLU A 78 -19.92 -1.75 -27.47
C GLU A 78 -20.73 -1.33 -26.22
N GLY A 79 -20.03 -1.13 -25.09
CA GLY A 79 -20.66 -0.75 -23.81
C GLY A 79 -21.50 -1.82 -23.11
N ARG A 80 -21.62 -3.03 -23.67
CA ARG A 80 -22.49 -4.11 -23.15
C ARG A 80 -21.66 -5.32 -22.70
N TYR A 81 -21.76 -5.66 -21.41
CA TYR A 81 -21.04 -6.77 -20.79
C TYR A 81 -21.98 -7.67 -19.97
N VAL A 82 -21.67 -8.97 -19.96
CA VAL A 82 -22.31 -9.99 -19.13
C VAL A 82 -21.28 -10.67 -18.23
N LEU A 83 -21.70 -11.08 -17.03
CA LEU A 83 -20.86 -11.83 -16.10
C LEU A 83 -20.75 -13.29 -16.53
N ILE A 84 -19.55 -13.86 -16.50
CA ILE A 84 -19.34 -15.28 -16.88
C ILE A 84 -20.09 -16.24 -15.97
N GLU A 85 -20.23 -15.92 -14.68
CA GLU A 85 -20.99 -16.75 -13.74
C GLU A 85 -22.49 -16.81 -14.07
N ASP A 86 -23.06 -15.74 -14.63
CA ASP A 86 -24.46 -15.70 -15.06
C ASP A 86 -24.66 -16.59 -16.30
N VAL A 87 -23.68 -16.59 -17.22
CA VAL A 87 -23.67 -17.46 -18.42
C VAL A 87 -23.56 -18.93 -18.03
N ILE A 88 -22.71 -19.24 -17.04
CA ILE A 88 -22.53 -20.60 -16.52
C ILE A 88 -23.78 -21.05 -15.77
N ALA A 89 -24.37 -20.19 -14.93
CA ALA A 89 -25.59 -20.51 -14.20
C ALA A 89 -26.77 -20.81 -15.14
N ALA A 90 -26.89 -20.05 -16.24
CA ALA A 90 -27.94 -20.27 -17.24
C ALA A 90 -27.80 -21.59 -18.02
N ASN A 91 -26.58 -22.08 -18.20
CA ASN A 91 -26.28 -23.33 -18.93
C ASN A 91 -25.87 -24.48 -17.98
N ILE A 92 -26.13 -24.33 -16.68
CA ILE A 92 -25.61 -25.26 -15.66
C ILE A 92 -26.11 -26.69 -15.87
N GLY A 93 -27.28 -26.86 -16.49
CA GLY A 93 -27.91 -28.16 -16.73
C GLY A 93 -27.03 -29.11 -17.54
N ASP A 94 -26.19 -28.59 -18.44
CA ASP A 94 -25.29 -29.39 -19.27
C ASP A 94 -24.22 -30.10 -18.43
N LEU A 95 -23.83 -29.51 -17.29
CA LEU A 95 -22.87 -30.13 -16.35
C LEU A 95 -23.50 -31.23 -15.50
N PHE A 96 -24.83 -31.26 -15.40
CA PHE A 96 -25.59 -32.19 -14.55
C PHE A 96 -26.63 -32.96 -15.37
N ALA A 97 -26.21 -33.48 -16.53
CA ALA A 97 -27.08 -34.19 -17.45
C ALA A 97 -27.88 -35.32 -16.75
N GLY A 98 -29.20 -35.26 -16.88
CA GLY A 98 -30.13 -36.24 -16.28
C GLY A 98 -30.56 -35.93 -14.84
N MET A 99 -30.08 -34.84 -14.24
CA MET A 99 -30.51 -34.34 -12.93
C MET A 99 -31.49 -33.17 -13.08
N ASN A 100 -32.36 -32.96 -12.10
CA ASN A 100 -33.18 -31.75 -12.00
C ASN A 100 -32.40 -30.69 -11.22
N ILE A 101 -32.15 -29.52 -11.82
CA ILE A 101 -31.56 -28.37 -11.13
C ILE A 101 -32.67 -27.70 -10.31
N GLU A 102 -32.50 -27.63 -9.00
CA GLU A 102 -33.46 -26.96 -8.11
C GLU A 102 -33.04 -25.51 -7.85
N HIS A 103 -31.77 -25.32 -7.47
CA HIS A 103 -31.24 -24.00 -7.13
C HIS A 103 -29.82 -23.83 -7.64
N VAL A 104 -29.48 -22.60 -8.03
CA VAL A 104 -28.12 -22.17 -8.36
C VAL A 104 -27.90 -20.84 -7.66
N SER A 105 -26.84 -20.75 -6.87
CA SER A 105 -26.51 -19.51 -6.17
C SER A 105 -25.01 -19.24 -6.22
N ALA A 106 -24.65 -18.00 -6.56
CA ALA A 106 -23.28 -17.55 -6.47
C ALA A 106 -22.90 -17.30 -5.01
N PHE A 107 -21.71 -17.75 -4.63
CA PHE A 107 -21.13 -17.48 -3.33
C PHE A 107 -19.62 -17.30 -3.44
N ARG A 108 -19.03 -16.67 -2.42
CA ARG A 108 -17.59 -16.42 -2.33
C ARG A 108 -17.16 -16.47 -0.89
N VAL A 109 -16.07 -17.18 -0.62
CA VAL A 109 -15.51 -17.34 0.72
C VAL A 109 -14.29 -16.44 0.89
N THR A 110 -14.23 -15.70 2.00
CA THR A 110 -13.00 -15.07 2.48
C THR A 110 -12.40 -15.93 3.58
N ARG A 111 -11.10 -16.20 3.49
CA ARG A 111 -10.35 -16.99 4.47
C ARG A 111 -9.34 -16.11 5.20
N ASN A 112 -9.06 -16.46 6.45
CA ASN A 112 -7.99 -15.84 7.20
C ASN A 112 -6.68 -16.01 6.43
N ALA A 113 -5.94 -14.92 6.33
CA ALA A 113 -4.73 -14.81 5.55
C ALA A 113 -3.58 -14.26 6.37
N ASP A 114 -3.71 -14.18 7.71
CA ASP A 114 -2.59 -13.85 8.58
C ASP A 114 -1.59 -15.01 8.60
N LEU A 115 -0.30 -14.66 8.48
CA LEU A 115 0.82 -15.56 8.68
C LEU A 115 1.22 -15.47 10.16
N THR A 116 0.92 -16.51 10.92
CA THR A 116 1.47 -16.71 12.27
C THR A 116 2.67 -17.63 12.15
N LEU A 117 3.87 -17.09 12.30
CA LEU A 117 5.08 -17.89 12.45
C LEU A 117 5.16 -18.29 13.92
N GLU A 118 5.21 -19.58 14.22
CA GLU A 118 5.50 -20.05 15.58
C GLU A 118 6.99 -19.82 15.87
N ASP A 119 7.30 -19.18 16.99
CA ASP A 119 8.66 -18.72 17.35
C ASP A 119 9.66 -19.89 17.57
N GLU A 120 9.20 -21.14 17.62
CA GLU A 120 10.00 -22.30 18.00
C GLU A 120 10.62 -23.08 16.82
N ASP A 121 10.29 -22.76 15.56
CA ASP A 121 10.55 -23.68 14.42
C ASP A 121 11.38 -23.13 13.23
N ALA A 122 12.06 -21.99 13.34
CA ALA A 122 12.76 -21.40 12.19
C ALA A 122 14.24 -21.09 12.41
N ASP A 123 15.08 -22.14 12.37
CA ASP A 123 16.51 -21.96 12.03
C ASP A 123 16.68 -21.35 10.61
N ASP A 124 15.64 -21.44 9.77
CA ASP A 124 15.53 -20.80 8.45
C ASP A 124 14.16 -20.10 8.26
N LEU A 125 14.15 -18.77 8.42
CA LEU A 125 12.95 -17.93 8.24
C LEU A 125 12.38 -18.00 6.82
N LEU A 126 13.22 -18.16 5.79
CA LEU A 126 12.76 -18.25 4.41
C LEU A 126 11.95 -19.53 4.21
N ALA A 127 12.47 -20.67 4.68
CA ALA A 127 11.79 -21.95 4.62
C ALA A 127 10.47 -21.95 5.40
N ALA A 128 10.45 -21.34 6.60
CA ALA A 128 9.24 -21.21 7.41
C ALA A 128 8.15 -20.40 6.69
N VAL A 129 8.50 -19.26 6.07
CA VAL A 129 7.56 -18.45 5.29
C VAL A 129 7.05 -19.22 4.06
N GLU A 130 7.89 -19.98 3.37
CA GLU A 130 7.46 -20.82 2.24
C GLU A 130 6.47 -21.91 2.65
N MET A 131 6.71 -22.57 3.80
CA MET A 131 5.79 -23.57 4.34
C MET A 131 4.45 -22.94 4.73
N GLU A 132 4.48 -21.81 5.44
CA GLU A 132 3.27 -21.15 5.89
C GLU A 132 2.48 -20.55 4.71
N LEU A 133 3.15 -20.08 3.65
CA LEU A 133 2.47 -19.69 2.41
C LEU A 133 1.70 -20.84 1.73
N ARG A 134 2.17 -22.08 1.88
CA ARG A 134 1.44 -23.26 1.41
C ARG A 134 0.25 -23.56 2.32
N ARG A 135 0.41 -23.47 3.65
CA ARG A 135 -0.65 -23.67 4.64
C ARG A 135 -1.74 -22.62 4.58
N ARG A 136 -1.38 -21.33 4.38
CA ARG A 136 -2.27 -20.17 4.23
C ARG A 136 -3.34 -20.37 3.17
N ARG A 137 -3.04 -21.13 2.10
CA ARG A 137 -4.04 -21.51 1.10
C ARG A 137 -5.24 -22.19 1.77
N PHE A 138 -5.04 -22.94 2.84
CA PHE A 138 -6.07 -23.68 3.57
C PHE A 138 -6.55 -23.00 4.86
N GLY A 139 -6.30 -21.71 5.05
CA GLY A 139 -6.74 -20.97 6.25
C GLY A 139 -8.26 -21.05 6.48
N ARG A 140 -8.71 -20.94 7.74
CA ARG A 140 -10.14 -21.02 8.11
C ARG A 140 -10.97 -19.97 7.36
N ALA A 141 -12.20 -20.32 6.99
CA ALA A 141 -13.15 -19.34 6.47
C ALA A 141 -13.51 -18.32 7.58
N VAL A 142 -13.67 -17.06 7.20
CA VAL A 142 -14.00 -15.95 8.12
C VAL A 142 -15.13 -15.06 7.61
N ARG A 143 -15.54 -15.24 6.35
CA ARG A 143 -16.68 -14.52 5.78
C ARG A 143 -17.23 -15.30 4.60
N LEU A 144 -18.55 -15.34 4.50
CA LEU A 144 -19.27 -15.86 3.34
C LEU A 144 -20.04 -14.71 2.67
N GLU A 145 -19.69 -14.39 1.43
CA GLU A 145 -20.48 -13.47 0.59
C GLU A 145 -21.43 -14.30 -0.28
N VAL A 146 -22.72 -13.97 -0.26
CA VAL A 146 -23.77 -14.68 -1.01
C VAL A 146 -24.65 -13.71 -1.76
N ASP A 147 -25.25 -14.18 -2.87
CA ASP A 147 -26.35 -13.44 -3.48
C ASP A 147 -27.49 -13.28 -2.47
N HIS A 148 -28.15 -12.12 -2.47
CA HIS A 148 -29.26 -11.83 -1.57
C HIS A 148 -30.43 -12.82 -1.71
N HIS A 149 -30.56 -13.50 -2.85
CA HIS A 149 -31.62 -14.49 -3.12
C HIS A 149 -31.12 -15.93 -2.99
N ILE A 150 -30.02 -16.17 -2.27
CA ILE A 150 -29.54 -17.53 -2.01
C ILE A 150 -30.64 -18.37 -1.37
N ASP A 151 -30.77 -19.62 -1.82
CA ASP A 151 -31.70 -20.56 -1.22
C ASP A 151 -31.28 -20.88 0.23
N PRO A 152 -32.19 -20.85 1.21
CA PRO A 152 -31.85 -21.12 2.61
C PRO A 152 -31.15 -22.47 2.82
N SER A 153 -31.55 -23.52 2.09
CA SER A 153 -30.92 -24.85 2.23
C SER A 153 -29.46 -24.86 1.76
N VAL A 154 -29.16 -24.09 0.71
CA VAL A 154 -27.79 -23.91 0.23
C VAL A 154 -26.98 -23.09 1.23
N LEU A 155 -27.57 -22.03 1.82
CA LEU A 155 -26.91 -21.21 2.82
C LEU A 155 -26.54 -22.01 4.07
N GLU A 156 -27.49 -22.75 4.66
CA GLU A 156 -27.23 -23.54 5.87
C GLU A 156 -26.13 -24.58 5.65
N MET A 157 -26.18 -25.29 4.52
CA MET A 157 -25.13 -26.24 4.17
C MET A 157 -23.75 -25.57 4.05
N LEU A 158 -23.67 -24.39 3.44
CA LEU A 158 -22.41 -23.65 3.34
C LEU A 158 -21.91 -23.19 4.71
N LEU A 159 -22.80 -22.81 5.63
CA LEU A 159 -22.42 -22.41 6.99
C LEU A 159 -21.86 -23.59 7.80
N GLU A 160 -22.56 -24.73 7.77
CA GLU A 160 -22.13 -25.97 8.44
C GLU A 160 -20.77 -26.44 7.93
N GLU A 161 -20.60 -26.57 6.61
CA GLU A 161 -19.39 -27.11 5.99
C GLU A 161 -18.18 -26.15 6.08
N LEU A 162 -18.43 -24.85 6.21
CA LEU A 162 -17.36 -23.85 6.35
C LEU A 162 -17.06 -23.47 7.80
N ASP A 163 -17.81 -24.01 8.77
CA ASP A 163 -17.72 -23.67 10.19
C ASP A 163 -17.85 -22.15 10.41
N LEU A 164 -18.94 -21.59 9.88
CA LEU A 164 -19.30 -20.17 9.91
C LEU A 164 -20.65 -19.94 10.58
N GLU A 165 -20.82 -18.75 11.15
CA GLU A 165 -22.08 -18.31 11.73
C GLU A 165 -22.82 -17.34 10.77
N HIS A 166 -24.11 -17.11 10.99
CA HIS A 166 -24.88 -16.13 10.21
C HIS A 166 -24.30 -14.70 10.27
N THR A 167 -23.63 -14.36 11.37
CA THR A 167 -22.92 -13.10 11.58
C THR A 167 -21.73 -12.92 10.64
N ASP A 168 -21.20 -14.02 10.09
CA ASP A 168 -20.12 -14.03 9.11
C ASP A 168 -20.63 -13.90 7.66
N VAL A 169 -21.96 -13.82 7.46
CA VAL A 169 -22.58 -13.75 6.14
C VAL A 169 -22.81 -12.31 5.69
N SER A 170 -22.36 -12.01 4.48
CA SER A 170 -22.63 -10.75 3.78
C SER A 170 -23.57 -10.99 2.60
N PHE A 171 -24.84 -10.61 2.75
CA PHE A 171 -25.83 -10.67 1.67
C PHE A 171 -25.63 -9.52 0.69
N CYS A 172 -25.43 -9.86 -0.58
CA CYS A 172 -25.09 -8.89 -1.62
C CYS A 172 -26.23 -8.76 -2.64
N VAL A 173 -26.74 -7.53 -2.80
CA VAL A 173 -27.70 -7.18 -3.86
C VAL A 173 -26.99 -6.98 -5.20
N ALA A 174 -25.76 -6.45 -5.18
CA ALA A 174 -24.90 -6.33 -6.34
C ALA A 174 -24.14 -7.64 -6.59
N PRO A 175 -23.57 -7.84 -7.81
CA PRO A 175 -22.68 -8.97 -8.06
C PRO A 175 -21.57 -9.06 -7.02
N LEU A 176 -21.24 -10.28 -6.60
CA LEU A 176 -20.15 -10.54 -5.64
C LEU A 176 -18.82 -9.98 -6.16
N ALA A 177 -17.81 -9.81 -5.31
CA ALA A 177 -16.46 -9.46 -5.75
C ALA A 177 -16.39 -8.21 -6.67
N LEU A 178 -16.93 -7.08 -6.20
CA LEU A 178 -16.93 -5.81 -6.95
C LEU A 178 -15.53 -5.29 -7.32
N ASN A 179 -14.46 -5.85 -6.75
CA ASN A 179 -13.10 -5.60 -7.21
C ASN A 179 -12.90 -5.96 -8.70
N ALA A 180 -13.75 -6.81 -9.29
CA ALA A 180 -13.72 -7.09 -10.71
C ALA A 180 -14.08 -5.87 -11.58
N LEU A 181 -14.71 -4.82 -11.04
CA LEU A 181 -14.98 -3.58 -11.79
C LEU A 181 -13.70 -2.90 -12.31
N TRP A 182 -12.54 -3.23 -11.75
CA TRP A 182 -11.25 -2.83 -12.30
C TRP A 182 -11.01 -3.36 -13.72
N GLU A 183 -11.60 -4.51 -14.10
CA GLU A 183 -11.57 -5.00 -15.49
C GLU A 183 -12.27 -4.00 -16.43
N LEU A 184 -13.43 -3.46 -16.03
CA LEU A 184 -14.13 -2.44 -16.81
C LEU A 184 -13.38 -1.11 -16.83
N HIS A 185 -12.83 -0.69 -15.68
CA HIS A 185 -11.99 0.51 -15.60
C HIS A 185 -10.72 0.39 -16.49
N SER A 186 -10.22 -0.83 -16.73
CA SER A 186 -9.04 -1.05 -17.57
C SER A 186 -9.28 -0.85 -19.07
N LEU A 187 -10.53 -0.77 -19.53
CA LEU A 187 -10.88 -0.52 -20.94
C LEU A 187 -10.29 0.79 -21.44
N ASP A 188 -9.86 0.83 -22.70
CA ASP A 188 -9.28 2.02 -23.32
C ASP A 188 -10.35 3.04 -23.75
N LEU A 189 -10.96 3.68 -22.76
CA LEU A 189 -11.99 4.70 -22.92
C LEU A 189 -11.54 5.99 -22.20
N PRO A 190 -10.54 6.72 -22.74
CA PRO A 190 -9.93 7.86 -22.07
C PRO A 190 -10.93 8.98 -21.74
N GLN A 191 -11.99 9.13 -22.53
CA GLN A 191 -13.07 10.09 -22.29
C GLN A 191 -13.91 9.80 -21.03
N LEU A 192 -13.81 8.58 -20.48
CA LEU A 192 -14.48 8.17 -19.23
C LEU A 192 -13.51 8.09 -18.05
N LYS A 193 -12.27 8.56 -18.22
CA LYS A 193 -11.21 8.51 -17.21
C LYS A 193 -10.74 9.91 -16.87
N ASP A 194 -10.11 10.03 -15.70
CA ASP A 194 -9.41 11.24 -15.34
C ASP A 194 -8.32 11.55 -16.38
N THR A 195 -8.19 12.82 -16.73
CA THR A 195 -7.06 13.28 -17.54
C THR A 195 -5.76 12.95 -16.79
N PRO A 196 -4.80 12.21 -17.39
CA PRO A 196 -3.58 11.85 -16.71
C PRO A 196 -2.76 13.08 -16.27
N TRP A 197 -2.47 13.17 -14.97
CA TRP A 197 -1.51 14.13 -14.46
C TRP A 197 -0.11 13.57 -14.71
N ARG A 198 0.66 14.25 -15.57
CA ARG A 198 2.01 13.79 -15.92
C ARG A 198 2.98 14.14 -14.81
N SER A 199 3.74 13.15 -14.35
CA SER A 199 4.88 13.38 -13.47
C SER A 199 5.99 14.13 -14.21
N VAL A 200 6.78 14.93 -13.49
CA VAL A 200 7.98 15.60 -14.02
C VAL A 200 9.25 15.06 -13.38
N THR A 201 10.38 15.23 -14.05
CA THR A 201 11.68 15.11 -13.38
C THR A 201 11.89 16.34 -12.51
N ALA A 202 12.25 16.14 -11.24
CA ALA A 202 12.52 17.24 -10.31
C ALA A 202 13.54 18.21 -10.91
N GLY A 203 13.27 19.52 -10.88
CA GLY A 203 14.02 20.51 -11.67
C GLY A 203 15.54 20.49 -11.50
N ARG A 204 16.06 20.16 -10.31
CA ARG A 204 17.51 20.01 -10.09
C ARG A 204 18.09 18.77 -10.76
N LEU A 205 17.34 17.67 -10.80
CA LEU A 205 17.77 16.45 -11.50
C LEU A 205 17.71 16.64 -13.01
N ALA A 206 16.67 17.29 -13.51
CA ALA A 206 16.56 17.66 -14.93
C ALA A 206 17.69 18.61 -15.38
N ALA A 207 18.03 19.62 -14.57
CA ALA A 207 19.14 20.51 -14.87
C ALA A 207 20.50 19.79 -14.82
N ALA A 208 20.64 18.78 -13.94
CA ALA A 208 21.85 17.98 -13.87
C ALA A 208 22.00 17.06 -15.10
N ASP A 209 20.93 16.38 -15.50
CA ASP A 209 20.88 15.53 -16.70
C ASP A 209 21.24 16.33 -17.96
N GLY A 210 20.65 17.52 -18.13
CA GLY A 210 20.98 18.41 -19.26
C GLY A 210 22.41 18.96 -19.27
N ASN A 211 23.16 18.83 -18.18
CA ASN A 211 24.56 19.24 -18.05
C ASN A 211 25.52 18.03 -17.86
N ASP A 212 25.05 16.81 -18.15
CA ASP A 212 25.80 15.56 -17.95
C ASP A 212 26.34 15.38 -16.52
N GLN A 213 25.64 15.94 -15.53
CA GLN A 213 26.00 15.84 -14.12
C GLN A 213 25.28 14.69 -13.44
N SER A 214 26.05 13.82 -12.76
CA SER A 214 25.48 12.74 -11.93
C SER A 214 24.62 13.28 -10.79
N MET A 215 23.63 12.48 -10.35
CA MET A 215 22.80 12.79 -9.19
C MET A 215 23.65 13.00 -7.92
N PHE A 216 24.74 12.25 -7.76
CA PHE A 216 25.68 12.43 -6.65
C PHE A 216 26.29 13.84 -6.60
N SER A 217 26.44 14.50 -7.74
CA SER A 217 26.91 15.90 -7.80
C SER A 217 25.87 16.87 -7.27
N VAL A 218 24.59 16.66 -7.65
CA VAL A 218 23.45 17.45 -7.14
C VAL A 218 23.35 17.33 -5.62
N LEU A 219 23.51 16.12 -5.09
CA LEU A 219 23.41 15.85 -3.65
C LEU A 219 24.57 16.46 -2.85
N ARG A 220 25.76 16.61 -3.44
CA ARG A 220 26.89 17.30 -2.79
C ARG A 220 26.65 18.79 -2.63
N ASP A 221 25.98 19.40 -3.59
CA ASP A 221 25.63 20.82 -3.55
C ASP A 221 24.57 21.08 -2.46
N ARG A 222 23.51 20.25 -2.44
CA ARG A 222 22.44 20.35 -1.45
C ARG A 222 21.55 19.12 -1.48
N ASP A 223 20.93 18.80 -0.34
CA ASP A 223 19.81 17.87 -0.22
C ASP A 223 18.73 18.08 -1.31
N LEU A 224 18.04 16.99 -1.65
CA LEU A 224 16.95 16.97 -2.61
C LEU A 224 15.72 16.34 -1.97
N LEU A 225 14.63 17.09 -1.91
CA LEU A 225 13.31 16.59 -1.53
C LEU A 225 12.51 16.32 -2.82
N VAL A 226 11.85 15.17 -2.91
CA VAL A 226 10.96 14.81 -4.02
C VAL A 226 9.58 14.43 -3.54
N HIS A 227 8.54 14.73 -4.32
CA HIS A 227 7.15 14.43 -3.99
C HIS A 227 6.47 13.57 -5.07
N HIS A 228 6.30 12.29 -4.79
CA HIS A 228 5.63 11.33 -5.66
C HIS A 228 4.11 11.38 -5.43
N PRO A 229 3.29 11.13 -6.47
CA PRO A 229 3.66 10.83 -7.86
C PRO A 229 3.84 12.09 -8.73
N TYR A 230 3.81 13.30 -8.15
CA TYR A 230 3.87 14.56 -8.90
C TYR A 230 5.23 14.75 -9.59
N GLU A 231 6.29 14.40 -8.87
CA GLU A 231 7.63 14.18 -9.39
C GLU A 231 7.87 12.69 -9.60
N SER A 232 8.63 12.34 -10.63
CA SER A 232 8.77 10.97 -11.07
C SER A 232 9.68 10.16 -10.16
N PHE A 233 9.17 9.03 -9.69
CA PHE A 233 9.95 8.03 -8.96
C PHE A 233 11.07 7.42 -9.83
N SER A 234 10.85 7.29 -11.14
CA SER A 234 11.83 6.69 -12.04
C SER A 234 13.06 7.58 -12.23
N SER A 235 12.86 8.88 -12.47
CA SER A 235 13.96 9.82 -12.66
C SER A 235 14.56 10.36 -11.35
N SER A 236 14.13 9.84 -10.19
CA SER A 236 14.72 10.14 -8.88
C SER A 236 15.28 8.89 -8.20
N THR A 237 14.42 8.00 -7.73
CA THR A 237 14.78 6.92 -6.81
C THR A 237 15.32 5.71 -7.55
N GLU A 238 14.73 5.36 -8.69
CA GLU A 238 15.26 4.32 -9.56
C GLU A 238 16.58 4.76 -10.17
N GLU A 239 16.63 5.99 -10.73
CA GLU A 239 17.83 6.60 -11.28
C GLU A 239 18.98 6.66 -10.25
N PHE A 240 18.70 7.01 -9.00
CA PHE A 240 19.71 7.02 -7.92
C PHE A 240 20.39 5.65 -7.76
N LEU A 241 19.58 4.58 -7.75
CA LEU A 241 20.08 3.21 -7.61
C LEU A 241 20.74 2.70 -8.89
N GLU A 242 20.24 3.08 -10.06
CA GLU A 242 20.85 2.73 -11.35
C GLU A 242 22.23 3.38 -11.53
N GLN A 243 22.36 4.67 -11.22
CA GLN A 243 23.65 5.36 -11.19
C GLN A 243 24.58 4.74 -10.13
N ALA A 244 24.06 4.39 -8.94
CA ALA A 244 24.86 3.74 -7.92
C ALA A 244 25.37 2.35 -8.37
N ALA A 245 24.55 1.59 -9.09
CA ALA A 245 24.90 0.26 -9.58
C ALA A 245 25.99 0.30 -10.65
N THR A 246 26.04 1.36 -11.47
CA THR A 246 26.94 1.48 -12.61
C THR A 246 28.20 2.29 -12.32
N ASP A 247 28.18 3.20 -11.34
CA ASP A 247 29.33 4.06 -11.02
C ASP A 247 30.50 3.23 -10.45
N PRO A 248 31.70 3.23 -11.08
CA PRO A 248 32.86 2.48 -10.60
C PRO A 248 33.40 2.99 -9.26
N ARG A 249 33.05 4.21 -8.83
CA ARG A 249 33.45 4.76 -7.53
C ARG A 249 32.56 4.29 -6.38
N VAL A 250 31.40 3.70 -6.66
CA VAL A 250 30.54 3.16 -5.62
C VAL A 250 31.10 1.84 -5.14
N GLN A 251 31.33 1.74 -3.83
CA GLN A 251 31.89 0.56 -3.18
C GLN A 251 30.81 -0.34 -2.59
N GLY A 252 29.69 0.23 -2.15
CA GLY A 252 28.60 -0.56 -1.60
C GLY A 252 27.26 0.14 -1.53
N ILE A 253 26.21 -0.68 -1.48
CA ILE A 253 24.81 -0.26 -1.43
C ILE A 253 24.13 -1.06 -0.32
N LYS A 254 23.44 -0.38 0.59
CA LYS A 254 22.56 -1.00 1.59
C LYS A 254 21.14 -0.49 1.42
N ILE A 255 20.14 -1.36 1.44
CA ILE A 255 18.74 -0.98 1.22
C ILE A 255 17.77 -1.85 2.00
N THR A 256 16.66 -1.27 2.45
CA THR A 256 15.52 -1.98 3.03
C THR A 256 14.41 -2.17 1.99
N LEU A 257 13.99 -3.41 1.74
CA LEU A 257 12.89 -3.76 0.85
C LEU A 257 11.72 -4.36 1.65
N TYR A 258 10.70 -3.55 1.92
CA TYR A 258 9.46 -4.01 2.58
C TYR A 258 8.53 -4.73 1.59
N ARG A 259 8.33 -4.15 0.39
CA ARG A 259 7.48 -4.70 -0.67
C ARG A 259 8.15 -4.49 -2.00
N THR A 260 8.22 -5.52 -2.81
CA THR A 260 8.79 -5.49 -4.16
C THR A 260 7.70 -5.80 -5.18
N SER A 261 7.79 -5.18 -6.36
CA SER A 261 6.96 -5.57 -7.50
C SER A 261 7.50 -6.83 -8.16
N GLY A 262 6.64 -7.64 -8.77
CA GLY A 262 7.08 -8.84 -9.52
C GLY A 262 8.06 -8.54 -10.67
N ASP A 263 7.99 -7.32 -11.23
CA ASP A 263 9.05 -6.74 -12.05
C ASP A 263 9.59 -5.50 -11.33
N SER A 264 10.79 -5.61 -10.74
CA SER A 264 11.40 -4.58 -9.89
C SER A 264 12.69 -4.05 -10.53
N PRO A 265 12.66 -2.85 -11.14
CA PRO A 265 13.86 -2.17 -11.65
C PRO A 265 14.93 -1.97 -10.57
N ILE A 266 14.49 -1.77 -9.33
CA ILE A 266 15.35 -1.63 -8.16
C ILE A 266 16.11 -2.93 -7.88
N ALA A 267 15.41 -4.08 -7.86
CA ALA A 267 16.06 -5.35 -7.63
C ALA A 267 17.07 -5.69 -8.74
N ARG A 268 16.73 -5.40 -10.01
CA ARG A 268 17.67 -5.55 -11.14
C ARG A 268 18.91 -4.67 -11.00
N SER A 269 18.76 -3.42 -10.52
CA SER A 269 19.89 -2.53 -10.28
C SER A 269 20.81 -3.06 -9.18
N LEU A 270 20.25 -3.65 -8.12
CA LEU A 270 21.01 -4.27 -7.03
C LEU A 270 21.77 -5.52 -7.50
N ILE A 271 21.14 -6.37 -8.32
CA ILE A 271 21.80 -7.52 -8.97
C ILE A 271 22.98 -7.03 -9.81
N LYS A 272 22.76 -6.05 -10.69
CA LYS A 272 23.80 -5.47 -11.54
C LYS A 272 24.96 -4.88 -10.72
N ALA A 273 24.66 -4.25 -9.58
CA ALA A 273 25.68 -3.73 -8.68
C ALA A 273 26.54 -4.84 -8.07
N ALA A 274 25.93 -5.93 -7.62
CA ALA A 274 26.62 -7.08 -7.04
C ALA A 274 27.47 -7.83 -8.08
N GLU A 275 26.93 -8.07 -9.27
CA GLU A 275 27.66 -8.64 -10.41
C GLU A 275 28.85 -7.75 -10.84
N GLY A 276 28.71 -6.43 -10.67
CA GLY A 276 29.77 -5.45 -10.87
C GLY A 276 30.82 -5.41 -9.74
N GLY A 277 30.76 -6.31 -8.75
CA GLY A 277 31.72 -6.43 -7.66
C GLY A 277 31.51 -5.47 -6.49
N LYS A 278 30.37 -4.75 -6.43
CA LYS A 278 30.04 -3.86 -5.31
C LYS A 278 29.51 -4.66 -4.12
N GLN A 279 29.75 -4.19 -2.91
CA GLN A 279 29.15 -4.80 -1.71
C GLN A 279 27.69 -4.40 -1.60
N VAL A 280 26.77 -5.33 -1.87
CA VAL A 280 25.33 -5.06 -1.79
C VAL A 280 24.74 -5.82 -0.62
N ALA A 281 24.04 -5.11 0.28
CA ALA A 281 23.29 -5.69 1.38
C ALA A 281 21.81 -5.27 1.31
N VAL A 282 20.90 -6.24 1.39
CA VAL A 282 19.47 -6.00 1.26
C VAL A 282 18.75 -6.60 2.46
N LEU A 283 18.01 -5.76 3.18
CA LEU A 283 17.09 -6.23 4.21
C LEU A 283 15.71 -6.47 3.60
N ILE A 284 15.23 -7.70 3.56
CA ILE A 284 13.92 -8.04 2.98
C ILE A 284 12.94 -8.43 4.09
N GLU A 285 11.79 -7.77 4.14
CA GLU A 285 10.69 -8.17 5.01
C GLU A 285 9.87 -9.29 4.37
N LEU A 286 10.20 -10.54 4.67
CA LEU A 286 9.48 -11.70 4.12
C LEU A 286 8.02 -11.79 4.57
N THR A 287 7.67 -11.21 5.72
CA THR A 287 6.30 -11.25 6.28
C THR A 287 5.44 -10.05 5.88
N ALA A 288 5.85 -9.34 4.82
CA ALA A 288 5.11 -8.22 4.28
C ALA A 288 3.78 -8.69 3.68
N ARG A 289 2.67 -8.26 4.31
CA ARG A 289 1.32 -8.74 3.99
C ARG A 289 1.01 -8.63 2.49
N PHE A 290 0.69 -9.79 1.90
CA PHE A 290 0.31 -10.02 0.50
C PHE A 290 1.43 -9.93 -0.55
N ASP A 291 2.66 -9.64 -0.14
CA ASP A 291 3.83 -9.56 -1.02
C ASP A 291 4.85 -10.67 -0.72
N GLU A 292 4.52 -11.61 0.16
CA GLU A 292 5.46 -12.59 0.72
C GLU A 292 6.05 -13.50 -0.38
N ALA A 293 5.21 -14.01 -1.28
CA ALA A 293 5.68 -14.87 -2.38
C ALA A 293 6.62 -14.13 -3.35
N THR A 294 6.35 -12.85 -3.61
CA THR A 294 7.20 -11.99 -4.44
C THR A 294 8.53 -11.71 -3.75
N ASN A 295 8.50 -11.41 -2.44
CA ASN A 295 9.70 -11.16 -1.64
C ASN A 295 10.57 -12.43 -1.52
N VAL A 296 9.98 -13.62 -1.36
CA VAL A 296 10.70 -14.92 -1.39
C VAL A 296 11.41 -15.12 -2.74
N THR A 297 10.75 -14.79 -3.84
CA THR A 297 11.32 -14.92 -5.19
C THR A 297 12.53 -14.00 -5.35
N TRP A 298 12.38 -12.72 -5.02
CA TRP A 298 13.48 -11.75 -5.09
C TRP A 298 14.63 -12.05 -4.15
N ALA A 299 14.35 -12.55 -2.94
CA ALA A 299 15.40 -12.98 -2.01
C ALA A 299 16.33 -14.01 -2.66
N LYS A 300 15.74 -15.05 -3.28
CA LYS A 300 16.49 -16.10 -3.97
C LYS A 300 17.27 -15.57 -5.18
N GLU A 301 16.70 -14.64 -5.95
CA GLU A 301 17.40 -14.03 -7.09
C GLU A 301 18.57 -13.15 -6.66
N LEU A 302 18.39 -12.35 -5.62
CA LEU A 302 19.43 -11.49 -5.04
C LEU A 302 20.58 -12.32 -4.46
N GLU A 303 20.28 -13.36 -3.67
CA GLU A 303 21.30 -14.27 -3.12
C GLU A 303 22.13 -14.93 -4.23
N ARG A 304 21.48 -15.40 -5.30
CA ARG A 304 22.18 -16.00 -6.46
C ARG A 304 23.13 -15.03 -7.16
N ALA A 305 22.82 -13.73 -7.13
CA ALA A 305 23.67 -12.67 -7.68
C ALA A 305 24.81 -12.24 -6.74
N GLY A 306 24.94 -12.84 -5.55
CA GLY A 306 25.97 -12.51 -4.57
C GLY A 306 25.62 -11.32 -3.66
N VAL A 307 24.35 -10.91 -3.61
CA VAL A 307 23.87 -9.92 -2.65
C VAL A 307 23.78 -10.54 -1.26
N HIS A 308 24.22 -9.81 -0.23
CA HIS A 308 24.01 -10.20 1.16
C HIS A 308 22.58 -9.90 1.58
N VAL A 309 21.71 -10.90 1.49
CA VAL A 309 20.29 -10.79 1.88
C VAL A 309 20.15 -11.10 3.37
N VAL A 310 19.43 -10.23 4.09
CA VAL A 310 19.13 -10.38 5.52
C VAL A 310 17.63 -10.30 5.72
N TYR A 311 17.10 -11.22 6.52
CA TYR A 311 15.66 -11.41 6.72
C TYR A 311 15.19 -10.75 8.03
N GLY A 312 15.00 -9.43 7.99
CA GLY A 312 14.47 -8.66 9.12
C GLY A 312 15.23 -8.86 10.44
N VAL A 313 14.58 -8.47 11.55
CA VAL A 313 15.06 -8.76 12.91
C VAL A 313 13.96 -9.60 13.59
N ILE A 314 14.35 -10.67 14.29
CA ILE A 314 13.37 -11.55 14.96
C ILE A 314 12.47 -10.72 15.89
N GLY A 315 11.16 -10.92 15.79
CA GLY A 315 10.15 -10.21 16.59
C GLY A 315 9.82 -8.78 16.13
N LEU A 316 10.52 -8.23 15.13
CA LEU A 316 10.28 -6.88 14.60
C LEU A 316 10.08 -6.91 13.08
N LYS A 317 9.10 -6.14 12.59
CA LYS A 317 8.93 -5.96 11.15
C LYS A 317 9.73 -4.76 10.65
N THR A 318 10.55 -4.95 9.62
CA THR A 318 11.32 -3.85 9.03
C THR A 318 10.44 -3.06 8.07
N HIS A 319 10.04 -1.87 8.47
CA HIS A 319 9.16 -0.99 7.70
C HIS A 319 9.79 0.36 7.37
N SER A 320 11.06 0.58 7.72
CA SER A 320 11.84 1.72 7.25
C SER A 320 12.10 1.63 5.74
N LYS A 321 12.24 2.78 5.09
CA LYS A 321 12.50 2.91 3.64
C LYS A 321 13.78 3.70 3.46
N CYS A 322 14.91 3.03 3.61
CA CYS A 322 16.23 3.64 3.58
C CYS A 322 17.10 3.03 2.47
N VAL A 323 17.85 3.86 1.76
CA VAL A 323 18.98 3.46 0.91
C VAL A 323 20.22 4.19 1.41
N LEU A 324 21.33 3.47 1.45
CA LEU A 324 22.67 4.01 1.70
C LEU A 324 23.59 3.58 0.56
N VAL A 325 24.20 4.54 -0.11
CA VAL A 325 25.23 4.33 -1.12
C VAL A 325 26.55 4.88 -0.58
N VAL A 326 27.58 4.03 -0.52
CA VAL A 326 28.93 4.40 -0.11
C VAL A 326 29.80 4.55 -1.35
N ARG A 327 30.32 5.76 -1.56
CA ARG A 327 31.08 6.13 -2.76
C ARG A 327 32.43 6.71 -2.40
N GLN A 328 33.46 6.31 -3.15
CA GLN A 328 34.80 6.88 -3.06
C GLN A 328 34.83 8.24 -3.77
N GLU A 329 34.96 9.31 -3.01
CA GLU A 329 35.24 10.66 -3.52
C GLU A 329 36.73 10.99 -3.38
N GLU A 330 37.15 12.11 -3.97
CA GLU A 330 38.52 12.64 -3.84
C GLU A 330 38.89 12.90 -2.37
N SER A 331 37.93 13.34 -1.55
CA SER A 331 38.11 13.60 -0.12
C SER A 331 37.99 12.36 0.76
N GLY A 332 37.82 11.16 0.19
CA GLY A 332 37.57 9.91 0.92
C GLY A 332 36.17 9.35 0.71
N LEU A 333 35.77 8.42 1.58
CA LEU A 333 34.45 7.78 1.50
C LEU A 333 33.35 8.77 1.87
N ARG A 334 32.34 8.88 1.01
CA ARG A 334 31.13 9.65 1.26
C ARG A 334 29.91 8.74 1.22
N ARG A 335 28.93 9.08 2.06
CA ARG A 335 27.65 8.38 2.19
C ARG A 335 26.55 9.22 1.57
N TYR A 336 25.80 8.61 0.67
CA TYR A 336 24.61 9.17 0.06
C TYR A 336 23.41 8.38 0.53
N VAL A 337 22.42 9.07 1.05
CA VAL A 337 21.26 8.47 1.72
C VAL A 337 20.00 8.89 1.00
N HIS A 338 19.06 7.96 0.88
CA HIS A 338 17.65 8.25 0.62
C HIS A 338 16.81 7.70 1.78
N VAL A 339 15.89 8.53 2.30
CA VAL A 339 14.83 8.10 3.23
C VAL A 339 13.49 8.53 2.66
N GLY A 340 12.58 7.58 2.51
CA GLY A 340 11.24 7.80 1.97
C GLY A 340 10.13 7.52 2.97
N THR A 341 8.95 8.11 2.72
CA THR A 341 7.70 7.72 3.39
C THR A 341 7.08 6.46 2.76
N GLY A 342 7.37 6.24 1.48
CA GLY A 342 6.83 5.19 0.62
C GLY A 342 7.84 4.11 0.26
N ASN A 343 7.34 2.91 -0.01
CA ASN A 343 8.18 1.76 -0.35
C ASN A 343 8.86 1.91 -1.73
N TYR A 344 9.85 1.05 -1.97
CA TYR A 344 10.59 0.97 -3.23
C TYR A 344 9.84 0.15 -4.29
N ASN A 345 8.60 0.53 -4.62
CA ASN A 345 7.76 -0.14 -5.60
C ASN A 345 7.22 0.86 -6.64
N SER A 346 7.66 0.69 -7.88
CA SER A 346 7.38 1.59 -9.01
C SER A 346 5.89 1.69 -9.36
N LYS A 347 5.11 0.63 -9.09
CA LYS A 347 3.66 0.62 -9.37
C LYS A 347 2.91 1.46 -8.35
N THR A 348 3.20 1.27 -7.06
CA THR A 348 2.55 2.06 -6.00
C THR A 348 3.02 3.51 -6.02
N ALA A 349 4.27 3.79 -6.40
CA ALA A 349 4.77 5.15 -6.53
C ALA A 349 4.03 6.02 -7.57
N ARG A 350 3.17 5.43 -8.42
CA ARG A 350 2.29 6.15 -9.36
C ARG A 350 0.88 6.44 -8.82
N THR A 351 0.49 5.76 -7.75
CA THR A 351 -0.86 5.83 -7.18
C THR A 351 -0.88 6.26 -5.72
N TYR A 352 0.25 6.17 -5.02
CA TYR A 352 0.45 6.58 -3.63
C TYR A 352 1.19 7.91 -3.62
N GLU A 353 0.76 8.83 -2.77
CA GLU A 353 1.47 10.07 -2.53
C GLU A 353 2.54 9.85 -1.45
N ASP A 354 3.79 10.15 -1.78
CA ASP A 354 4.95 9.86 -0.93
C ASP A 354 6.05 10.91 -1.08
N ILE A 355 6.84 11.11 -0.04
CA ILE A 355 7.94 12.08 -0.02
C ILE A 355 9.25 11.32 0.19
N GLY A 356 10.28 11.72 -0.57
CA GLY A 356 11.65 11.20 -0.44
C GLY A 356 12.64 12.31 -0.17
N LEU A 357 13.56 12.11 0.77
CA LEU A 357 14.69 13.00 1.01
C LEU A 357 16.00 12.29 0.66
N PHE A 358 16.74 12.89 -0.27
CA PHE A 358 18.11 12.50 -0.59
C PHE A 358 19.10 13.48 0.04
N THR A 359 20.15 12.97 0.67
CA THR A 359 21.15 13.77 1.36
C THR A 359 22.52 13.11 1.33
N CYS A 360 23.58 13.91 1.45
CA CYS A 360 24.91 13.42 1.81
C CYS A 360 25.42 14.04 3.14
N ASN A 361 24.49 14.45 4.01
CA ASN A 361 24.81 14.92 5.36
C ASN A 361 25.53 13.82 6.14
N GLU A 362 26.70 14.12 6.67
CA GLU A 362 27.58 13.13 7.31
C GLU A 362 26.94 12.49 8.55
N LYS A 363 26.23 13.27 9.37
CA LYS A 363 25.56 12.76 10.59
C LYS A 363 24.41 11.83 10.24
N ILE A 364 23.62 12.18 9.24
CA ILE A 364 22.54 11.31 8.75
C ILE A 364 23.12 10.05 8.10
N GLY A 365 24.21 10.19 7.33
CA GLY A 365 24.92 9.06 6.74
C GLY A 365 25.49 8.10 7.78
N ASP A 366 26.01 8.63 8.90
CA ASP A 366 26.47 7.83 10.04
C ASP A 366 25.30 7.08 10.68
N ASP A 367 24.21 7.78 11.04
CA ASP A 367 23.01 7.18 11.62
C ASP A 367 22.43 6.06 10.76
N VAL A 368 22.28 6.26 9.44
CA VAL A 368 21.79 5.21 8.53
C VAL A 368 22.77 4.03 8.45
N SER A 369 24.08 4.29 8.52
CA SER A 369 25.07 3.21 8.57
C SER A 369 24.92 2.38 9.84
N HIS A 370 24.69 3.03 10.98
CA HIS A 370 24.43 2.36 12.26
C HIS A 370 23.13 1.58 12.25
N LEU A 371 22.07 2.14 11.68
CA LEU A 371 20.81 1.44 11.48
C LEU A 371 21.04 0.13 10.72
N PHE A 372 21.69 0.17 9.56
CA PHE A 372 21.98 -1.06 8.81
C PHE A 372 22.87 -2.04 9.57
N ASN A 373 23.87 -1.57 10.31
CA ASN A 373 24.73 -2.44 11.10
C ASN A 373 23.98 -3.11 12.27
N SER A 374 23.03 -2.41 12.88
CA SER A 374 22.13 -2.98 13.91
C SER A 374 21.15 -3.99 13.31
N LEU A 375 20.67 -3.75 12.09
CA LEU A 375 19.75 -4.68 11.41
C LEU A 375 20.45 -5.92 10.81
N THR A 376 21.75 -5.87 10.56
CA THR A 376 22.51 -6.96 9.90
C THR A 376 23.51 -7.64 10.81
N GLY A 377 23.70 -7.18 12.05
CA GLY A 377 24.67 -7.72 12.99
C GLY A 377 24.25 -7.56 14.45
N PHE A 378 25.08 -8.07 15.36
CA PHE A 378 24.80 -8.06 16.81
C PHE A 378 25.24 -6.75 17.50
N SER A 379 24.88 -5.59 16.93
CA SER A 379 25.17 -4.30 17.55
C SER A 379 24.04 -3.92 18.51
N ARG A 380 24.37 -3.72 19.78
CA ARG A 380 23.46 -3.06 20.76
C ARG A 380 23.72 -1.57 20.80
N ASP A 381 22.65 -0.82 21.01
CA ASP A 381 22.58 0.55 21.56
C ASP A 381 23.64 1.54 21.09
N ARG A 382 23.27 2.34 20.09
CA ARG A 382 23.90 3.63 19.84
C ARG A 382 22.81 4.69 19.68
N GLU A 383 22.95 5.79 20.40
CA GLU A 383 22.11 6.96 20.19
C GLU A 383 22.31 7.49 18.77
N TYR A 384 21.20 7.64 18.04
CA TYR A 384 21.19 8.28 16.74
C TYR A 384 21.34 9.80 16.90
N SER A 385 22.18 10.41 16.07
CA SER A 385 22.46 11.86 16.15
C SER A 385 21.33 12.73 15.60
N LYS A 386 20.61 12.23 14.60
CA LYS A 386 19.63 12.95 13.79
C LYS A 386 18.37 12.12 13.54
N LEU A 387 18.50 10.84 13.20
CA LEU A 387 17.34 9.98 12.96
C LEU A 387 16.57 9.69 14.25
N ILE A 388 15.26 9.52 14.12
CA ILE A 388 14.43 8.96 15.17
C ILE A 388 14.00 7.57 14.71
N VAL A 389 14.39 6.54 15.45
CA VAL A 389 14.25 5.13 15.04
C VAL A 389 13.36 4.37 16.02
N ALA A 390 12.37 3.66 15.49
CA ALA A 390 11.55 2.72 16.26
C ALA A 390 12.22 1.34 16.33
N PRO A 391 11.96 0.52 17.37
CA PRO A 391 11.02 0.82 18.46
C PRO A 391 11.61 1.67 19.61
N GLU A 392 12.94 1.73 19.70
CA GLU A 392 13.62 2.22 20.90
C GLU A 392 13.38 3.72 21.19
N TYR A 393 13.46 4.57 20.17
CA TYR A 393 13.51 6.03 20.37
C TYR A 393 12.26 6.76 19.90
N LEU A 394 11.49 6.19 18.98
CA LEU A 394 10.42 6.91 18.29
C LEU A 394 9.30 7.39 19.21
N ARG A 395 8.76 6.51 20.05
CA ARG A 395 7.68 6.84 20.99
C ARG A 395 8.11 7.96 21.93
N THR A 396 9.25 7.75 22.61
CA THR A 396 9.80 8.71 23.58
C THR A 396 10.05 10.06 22.92
N LYS A 397 10.66 10.08 21.73
CA LYS A 397 10.99 11.35 21.09
C LYS A 397 9.76 12.14 20.63
N ILE A 398 8.73 11.46 20.13
CA ILE A 398 7.48 12.12 19.77
C ILE A 398 6.76 12.64 21.02
N ALA A 399 6.75 11.87 22.12
CA ALA A 399 6.21 12.33 23.39
C ALA A 399 6.92 13.59 23.89
N GLU A 400 8.26 13.61 23.90
CA GLU A 400 9.06 14.79 24.27
C GLU A 400 8.72 16.03 23.43
N LEU A 401 8.53 15.85 22.11
CA LEU A 401 8.18 16.94 21.21
C LEU A 401 6.78 17.49 21.50
N ILE A 402 5.80 16.61 21.78
CA ILE A 402 4.45 17.03 22.18
C ILE A 402 4.51 17.75 23.52
N GLU A 403 5.15 17.15 24.53
CA GLU A 403 5.31 17.72 25.88
C GLU A 403 5.98 19.09 25.84
N LYS A 404 6.95 19.28 24.95
CA LYS A 404 7.57 20.58 24.74
C LYS A 404 6.56 21.61 24.25
N GLU A 405 5.73 21.30 23.24
CA GLU A 405 4.68 22.22 22.77
C GLU A 405 3.69 22.61 23.87
N ILE A 406 3.37 21.69 24.80
CA ILE A 406 2.49 21.98 25.95
C ILE A 406 3.00 23.18 26.74
N THR A 407 4.32 23.32 26.89
CA THR A 407 4.94 24.42 27.66
C THR A 407 4.73 25.80 27.03
N PHE A 408 4.36 25.86 25.74
CA PHE A 408 4.07 27.10 25.02
C PHE A 408 2.57 27.46 25.00
N GLY A 409 1.70 26.57 25.49
CA GLY A 409 0.26 26.80 25.58
C GLY A 409 -0.36 27.27 24.27
N THR A 410 -0.98 28.45 24.25
CA THR A 410 -1.63 29.02 23.05
C THR A 410 -0.68 29.38 21.91
N GLU A 411 0.61 29.54 22.18
CA GLU A 411 1.61 29.75 21.13
C GLU A 411 2.08 28.41 20.51
N GLY A 412 1.81 27.28 21.16
CA GLY A 412 2.18 25.95 20.68
C GLY A 412 1.39 25.55 19.42
N HIS A 413 2.06 24.84 18.49
CA HIS A 413 1.40 24.33 17.29
C HIS A 413 2.00 23.00 16.84
N ILE A 414 1.13 22.00 16.70
CA ILE A 414 1.43 20.66 16.21
C ILE A 414 0.68 20.43 14.90
N VAL A 415 1.39 20.00 13.86
CA VAL A 415 0.78 19.54 12.61
C VAL A 415 1.30 18.16 12.27
N MET A 416 0.40 17.19 12.08
CA MET A 416 0.79 15.82 11.73
C MET A 416 -0.05 15.29 10.57
N LYS A 417 0.61 14.79 9.53
CA LYS A 417 0.01 14.00 8.45
C LYS A 417 0.43 12.56 8.58
N MET A 418 -0.52 11.63 8.54
CA MET A 418 -0.25 10.20 8.62
C MET A 418 -1.41 9.34 8.09
N ASN A 419 -1.21 8.03 8.01
CA ASN A 419 -2.26 7.09 7.60
C ASN A 419 -3.10 6.60 8.79
N GLY A 420 -2.54 6.57 9.99
CA GLY A 420 -3.28 6.19 11.17
C GLY A 420 -2.74 6.73 12.49
N LEU A 421 -3.67 7.07 13.39
CA LEU A 421 -3.43 7.48 14.77
C LEU A 421 -4.26 6.59 15.69
N ALA A 422 -3.61 5.70 16.44
CA ALA A 422 -4.27 4.73 17.32
C ALA A 422 -3.52 4.46 18.62
N ASP A 423 -2.34 5.04 18.81
CA ASP A 423 -1.59 4.85 20.05
C ASP A 423 -2.20 5.64 21.21
N ALA A 424 -2.60 4.95 22.27
CA ALA A 424 -3.29 5.55 23.42
C ALA A 424 -2.45 6.62 24.12
N GLN A 425 -1.14 6.38 24.32
CA GLN A 425 -0.28 7.33 25.03
C GLN A 425 -0.08 8.62 24.22
N ILE A 426 0.15 8.50 22.91
CA ILE A 426 0.26 9.66 22.02
C ILE A 426 -1.07 10.42 21.96
N VAL A 427 -2.20 9.72 21.87
CA VAL A 427 -3.53 10.36 21.87
C VAL A 427 -3.79 11.11 23.18
N ASP A 428 -3.47 10.52 24.33
CA ASP A 428 -3.62 11.17 25.64
C ASP A 428 -2.72 12.43 25.77
N LEU A 429 -1.49 12.38 25.25
CA LEU A 429 -0.60 13.54 25.21
C LEU A 429 -1.13 14.66 24.31
N LEU A 430 -1.71 14.32 23.16
CA LEU A 430 -2.35 15.32 22.29
C LEU A 430 -3.57 15.96 22.96
N TYR A 431 -4.36 15.21 23.74
CA TYR A 431 -5.43 15.81 24.55
C TYR A 431 -4.87 16.77 25.59
N LYS A 432 -3.81 16.40 26.33
CA LYS A 432 -3.15 17.29 27.30
C LYS A 432 -2.59 18.56 26.64
N ALA A 433 -2.02 18.44 25.45
CA ALA A 433 -1.54 19.60 24.70
C ALA A 433 -2.71 20.54 24.34
N SER A 434 -3.82 19.98 23.87
CA SER A 434 -5.04 20.74 23.59
C SER A 434 -5.61 21.43 24.84
N GLU A 435 -5.58 20.79 26.02
CA GLU A 435 -5.98 21.39 27.31
C GLU A 435 -5.11 22.59 27.70
N ALA A 436 -3.82 22.56 27.36
CA ALA A 436 -2.91 23.69 27.56
C ALA A 436 -3.10 24.83 26.54
N GLY A 437 -3.96 24.64 25.53
CA GLY A 437 -4.25 25.62 24.49
C GLY A 437 -3.45 25.44 23.20
N VAL A 438 -2.62 24.40 23.10
CA VAL A 438 -1.81 24.10 21.90
C VAL A 438 -2.72 23.83 20.71
N ARG A 439 -2.47 24.48 19.57
CA ARG A 439 -3.17 24.18 18.33
C ARG A 439 -2.67 22.86 17.75
N ILE A 440 -3.58 22.01 17.30
CA ILE A 440 -3.31 20.67 16.79
C ILE A 440 -4.09 20.46 15.49
N ASP A 441 -3.38 20.36 14.37
CA ASP A 441 -3.95 20.04 13.06
C ASP A 441 -3.50 18.62 12.64
N LEU A 442 -4.44 17.69 12.57
CA LEU A 442 -4.19 16.29 12.18
C LEU A 442 -4.77 16.02 10.80
N ILE A 443 -3.95 15.49 9.90
CA ILE A 443 -4.34 15.04 8.57
C ILE A 443 -4.20 13.51 8.53
N VAL A 444 -5.30 12.82 8.84
CA VAL A 444 -5.34 11.35 8.99
C VAL A 444 -6.30 10.77 7.98
N ARG A 445 -5.78 10.01 7.02
CA ARG A 445 -6.65 9.47 5.96
C ARG A 445 -7.50 8.28 6.41
N GLY A 446 -6.96 7.50 7.36
CA GLY A 446 -7.38 6.14 7.66
C GLY A 446 -7.96 6.05 9.05
N MET A 447 -7.36 5.19 9.89
CA MET A 447 -7.84 4.98 11.25
C MET A 447 -7.41 6.15 12.16
N CYS A 448 -8.37 6.77 12.84
CA CYS A 448 -8.11 7.78 13.85
C CYS A 448 -8.92 7.46 15.12
N CYS A 449 -8.23 7.13 16.21
CA CYS A 449 -8.84 6.86 17.51
C CYS A 449 -9.04 8.13 18.33
N MET A 450 -8.39 9.23 17.96
CA MET A 450 -8.62 10.55 18.56
C MET A 450 -9.89 11.17 17.98
N ARG A 451 -10.66 11.85 18.83
CA ARG A 451 -11.85 12.63 18.46
C ARG A 451 -11.78 14.02 19.09
N PRO A 452 -12.25 15.09 18.44
CA PRO A 452 -12.38 16.38 19.11
C PRO A 452 -13.39 16.23 20.26
N ALA A 453 -12.95 16.27 21.52
CA ALA A 453 -13.85 16.18 22.67
C ALA A 453 -14.44 17.55 23.02
N SER A 454 -15.46 17.58 23.89
CA SER A 454 -16.03 18.84 24.40
C SER A 454 -14.95 19.68 25.10
N GLY A 455 -14.76 20.92 24.65
CA GLY A 455 -13.69 21.81 25.13
C GLY A 455 -12.41 21.81 24.28
N HIS A 456 -12.29 20.89 23.33
CA HIS A 456 -11.10 20.74 22.49
C HIS A 456 -11.30 21.22 21.04
N GLU A 457 -12.52 21.55 20.62
CA GLU A 457 -12.83 21.95 19.23
C GLU A 457 -12.11 23.21 18.76
N SER A 458 -11.75 24.11 19.67
CA SER A 458 -11.02 25.33 19.32
C SER A 458 -9.53 25.09 19.06
N THR A 459 -9.01 23.93 19.47
CA THR A 459 -7.58 23.61 19.39
C THR A 459 -7.29 22.36 18.57
N ILE A 460 -8.21 21.41 18.42
CA ILE A 460 -8.03 20.18 17.65
C ILE A 460 -8.86 20.21 16.36
N ARG A 461 -8.17 20.09 15.22
CA ARG A 461 -8.76 19.90 13.90
C ARG A 461 -8.29 18.58 13.31
N ILE A 462 -9.22 17.67 12.98
CA ILE A 462 -8.91 16.37 12.38
C ILE A 462 -9.54 16.31 10.98
N ARG A 463 -8.70 16.12 9.97
CA ARG A 463 -9.07 16.18 8.56
C ARG A 463 -8.57 14.97 7.78
N SER A 464 -9.31 14.56 6.77
CA SER A 464 -8.96 13.53 5.80
C SER A 464 -9.16 14.07 4.40
N VAL A 465 -8.11 14.02 3.58
CA VAL A 465 -8.17 14.39 2.17
C VAL A 465 -8.20 13.12 1.35
N LEU A 466 -9.25 12.96 0.55
CA LEU A 466 -9.44 11.83 -0.34
C LEU A 466 -9.51 12.36 -1.77
N GLY A 467 -8.77 11.74 -2.67
CA GLY A 467 -8.71 12.15 -4.07
C GLY A 467 -8.22 11.01 -4.96
N ARG A 468 -7.74 11.39 -6.14
CA ARG A 468 -7.17 10.50 -7.15
C ARG A 468 -6.02 9.65 -6.60
N TYR A 469 -5.11 10.27 -5.87
CA TYR A 469 -3.96 9.59 -5.28
C TYR A 469 -4.25 9.13 -3.87
N LEU A 470 -3.54 8.07 -3.48
CA LEU A 470 -3.61 7.51 -2.16
C LEU A 470 -2.67 8.33 -1.24
N GLU A 471 -3.14 9.40 -0.58
CA GLU A 471 -2.41 10.18 0.46
C GLU A 471 -1.59 9.30 1.44
N HIS A 472 -0.28 9.15 1.29
CA HIS A 472 0.46 8.11 2.02
C HIS A 472 1.68 8.63 2.78
N SER A 473 2.13 9.85 2.50
CA SER A 473 3.26 10.43 3.22
C SER A 473 2.95 10.67 4.70
N ARG A 474 3.98 10.52 5.54
CA ARG A 474 3.94 10.90 6.95
C ARG A 474 4.84 12.12 7.13
N MET A 475 4.26 13.19 7.67
CA MET A 475 4.94 14.45 7.92
C MET A 475 4.57 14.97 9.30
N TYR A 476 5.54 15.50 10.02
CA TYR A 476 5.36 16.02 11.37
C TYR A 476 6.01 17.38 11.50
N LYS A 477 5.29 18.33 12.10
CA LYS A 477 5.78 19.65 12.47
C LYS A 477 5.44 19.94 13.92
N PHE A 478 6.43 20.45 14.64
CA PHE A 478 6.32 21.00 15.98
C PHE A 478 6.93 22.40 15.93
N ALA A 479 6.16 23.43 16.28
CA ALA A 479 6.56 24.84 16.16
C ALA A 479 7.78 25.23 17.03
N HIS A 480 8.02 24.53 18.13
CA HIS A 480 9.04 24.81 19.14
C HIS A 480 9.91 23.60 19.47
N GLY A 481 9.93 22.57 18.62
CA GLY A 481 10.64 21.31 18.91
C GLY A 481 12.16 21.36 18.85
N ASP A 482 12.78 22.44 18.34
CA ASP A 482 14.24 22.58 18.27
C ASP A 482 14.85 23.02 19.61
N THR A 483 16.16 22.89 19.81
CA THR A 483 16.85 23.32 21.04
C THR A 483 16.73 24.82 21.32
N ASN A 484 16.53 25.64 20.28
CA ASN A 484 16.33 27.10 20.40
C ASN A 484 14.84 27.49 20.27
N ASP A 485 13.94 26.57 20.56
CA ASP A 485 12.48 26.76 20.48
C ASP A 485 11.99 27.13 19.07
N GLY A 486 12.75 26.75 18.04
CA GLY A 486 12.36 26.88 16.63
C GLY A 486 11.60 25.65 16.11
N PRO A 487 11.04 25.74 14.89
CA PRO A 487 10.24 24.66 14.34
C PRO A 487 11.10 23.50 13.82
N VAL A 488 10.65 22.28 14.11
CA VAL A 488 11.25 21.04 13.59
C VAL A 488 10.27 20.31 12.69
N TYR A 489 10.82 19.68 11.66
CA TYR A 489 10.07 19.00 10.62
C TYR A 489 10.65 17.60 10.44
N TYR A 490 9.79 16.60 10.40
CA TYR A 490 10.17 15.23 10.14
C TYR A 490 9.31 14.62 9.06
N ILE A 491 9.93 13.76 8.25
CA ILE A 491 9.22 12.84 7.36
C ILE A 491 9.70 11.42 7.63
N GLY A 492 8.93 10.41 7.25
CA GLY A 492 9.40 9.04 7.31
C GLY A 492 8.32 8.00 7.24
N SER A 493 8.59 6.81 7.79
CA SER A 493 7.78 5.62 7.53
C SER A 493 6.72 5.32 8.59
N ALA A 494 6.85 5.90 9.79
CA ALA A 494 6.03 5.55 10.95
C ALA A 494 4.69 6.29 10.98
N ASP A 495 3.60 5.56 11.20
CA ASP A 495 2.34 6.11 11.72
C ASP A 495 2.36 6.16 13.26
N MET A 496 1.40 6.84 13.88
CA MET A 496 1.23 6.86 15.34
C MET A 496 0.31 5.73 15.81
N MET A 497 0.71 4.49 15.56
CA MET A 497 0.01 3.28 16.00
C MET A 497 0.95 2.39 16.85
N PRO A 498 0.43 1.61 17.82
CA PRO A 498 1.27 0.80 18.71
C PRO A 498 2.26 -0.11 17.97
N ARG A 499 1.80 -0.76 16.89
CA ARG A 499 2.67 -1.63 16.07
C ARG A 499 3.82 -0.90 15.37
N ASN A 500 3.65 0.38 15.02
CA ASN A 500 4.68 1.20 14.37
C ASN A 500 5.68 1.72 15.38
N LEU A 501 5.21 2.04 16.58
CA LEU A 501 6.04 2.54 17.67
C LEU A 501 6.84 1.44 18.36
N ASP A 502 6.28 0.23 18.53
CA ASP A 502 6.87 -0.79 19.42
C ASP A 502 7.24 -2.10 18.74
N LYS A 503 6.68 -2.41 17.55
CA LYS A 503 6.83 -3.72 16.89
C LYS A 503 7.45 -3.65 15.50
N ARG A 504 7.93 -2.47 15.12
CA ARG A 504 8.53 -2.21 13.80
C ARG A 504 9.80 -1.42 13.92
N VAL A 505 10.68 -1.67 12.96
CA VAL A 505 11.77 -0.75 12.67
C VAL A 505 11.23 0.29 11.71
N GLU A 506 11.04 1.51 12.22
CA GLU A 506 10.61 2.68 11.46
C GLU A 506 11.64 3.79 11.61
N VAL A 507 11.68 4.73 10.65
CA VAL A 507 12.62 5.86 10.68
C VAL A 507 11.85 7.14 10.39
N LEU A 508 12.10 8.17 11.21
CA LEU A 508 11.85 9.57 10.85
C LEU A 508 13.19 10.28 10.64
N ILE A 509 13.27 11.04 9.54
CA ILE A 509 14.42 11.88 9.18
C ILE A 509 14.06 13.36 9.35
N PRO A 510 14.92 14.17 9.98
CA PRO A 510 14.68 15.61 10.09
C PRO A 510 14.84 16.29 8.72
N VAL A 511 13.97 17.25 8.43
CA VAL A 511 14.06 18.12 7.25
C VAL A 511 14.62 19.47 7.68
N GLU A 512 15.92 19.68 7.43
CA GLU A 512 16.64 20.84 7.98
C GLU A 512 16.69 22.04 7.03
N HIS A 513 16.73 21.80 5.72
CA HIS A 513 16.92 22.86 4.75
C HIS A 513 15.70 23.81 4.70
N PRO A 514 15.85 25.14 4.85
CA PRO A 514 14.73 26.08 4.96
C PRO A 514 13.74 26.03 3.78
N LYS A 515 14.24 25.82 2.55
CA LYS A 515 13.35 25.69 1.37
C LYS A 515 12.49 24.42 1.40
N HIS A 516 12.98 23.34 2.01
CA HIS A 516 12.23 22.10 2.15
C HIS A 516 11.20 22.22 3.28
N ARG A 517 11.54 22.92 4.37
CA ARG A 517 10.58 23.25 5.44
C ARG A 517 9.43 24.12 4.93
N ALA A 518 9.75 25.19 4.21
CA ALA A 518 8.75 26.05 3.59
C ALA A 518 7.86 25.29 2.59
N TRP A 519 8.42 24.29 1.89
CA TRP A 519 7.63 23.41 1.04
C TRP A 519 6.66 22.53 1.82
N ILE A 520 7.11 21.91 2.92
CA ILE A 520 6.23 21.12 3.80
C ILE A 520 5.09 21.99 4.37
N ASP A 521 5.41 23.22 4.78
CA ASP A 521 4.40 24.18 5.25
C ASP A 521 3.39 24.54 4.16
N GLU A 522 3.82 24.70 2.92
CA GLU A 522 2.93 24.93 1.77
C GLU A 522 1.98 23.74 1.56
N VAL A 523 2.51 22.51 1.62
CA VAL A 523 1.68 21.29 1.52
C VAL A 523 0.67 21.20 2.67
N PHE A 524 1.09 21.43 3.91
CA PHE A 524 0.17 21.49 5.04
C PHE A 524 -0.90 22.57 4.87
N SER A 525 -0.51 23.76 4.42
CA SER A 525 -1.43 24.85 4.16
C SER A 525 -2.47 24.49 3.10
N ILE A 526 -2.09 23.78 2.04
CA ILE A 526 -3.02 23.30 1.02
C ILE A 526 -3.99 22.28 1.61
N LEU A 527 -3.48 21.28 2.34
CA LEU A 527 -4.31 20.20 2.89
C LEU A 527 -5.29 20.67 3.97
N LEU A 528 -4.96 21.77 4.68
CA LEU A 528 -5.77 22.38 5.74
C LEU A 528 -6.63 23.55 5.26
N ALA A 529 -6.56 23.93 3.98
CA ALA A 529 -7.29 25.10 3.48
C ALA A 529 -8.81 24.90 3.55
N ASP A 530 -9.55 25.91 3.98
CA ASP A 530 -11.01 25.83 4.14
C ASP A 530 -11.74 25.72 2.79
N ASP A 531 -11.10 26.17 1.71
CA ASP A 531 -11.62 26.12 0.35
C ASP A 531 -11.26 24.84 -0.41
N VAL A 532 -10.60 23.88 0.26
CA VAL A 532 -10.34 22.53 -0.27
C VAL A 532 -11.45 21.57 0.16
N VAL A 533 -11.88 20.71 -0.75
CA VAL A 533 -12.82 19.63 -0.42
C VAL A 533 -12.10 18.56 0.39
N ALA A 534 -12.63 18.26 1.57
CA ALA A 534 -12.08 17.26 2.48
C ALA A 534 -13.17 16.70 3.39
N PHE A 535 -12.79 15.82 4.31
CA PHE A 535 -13.65 15.34 5.38
C PHE A 535 -13.07 15.75 6.73
N GLU A 536 -13.89 16.27 7.63
CA GLU A 536 -13.50 16.59 9.00
C GLU A 536 -14.30 15.75 9.99
N MET A 537 -13.63 15.30 11.05
CA MET A 537 -14.25 14.49 12.09
C MET A 537 -14.92 15.40 13.13
N ASN A 538 -16.19 15.14 13.44
CA ASN A 538 -16.90 15.80 14.53
C ASN A 538 -16.67 15.11 15.89
N ARG A 539 -17.27 15.64 16.96
CA ARG A 539 -17.15 15.07 18.31
C ARG A 539 -17.69 13.65 18.45
N GLU A 540 -18.71 13.32 17.66
CA GLU A 540 -19.33 11.99 17.63
C GLU A 540 -18.40 10.94 16.99
N GLY A 541 -17.38 11.38 16.25
CA GLY A 541 -16.48 10.53 15.48
C GLY A 541 -16.95 10.30 14.03
N ASP A 542 -17.99 11.03 13.60
CA ASP A 542 -18.49 11.00 12.22
C ASP A 542 -17.65 11.92 11.34
N TRP A 543 -17.38 11.45 10.12
CA TRP A 543 -16.72 12.23 9.10
C TRP A 543 -17.74 13.02 8.27
N ARG A 544 -17.59 14.34 8.20
CA ARG A 544 -18.43 15.22 7.39
C ARG A 544 -17.63 15.85 6.28
N ARG A 545 -18.19 15.84 5.06
CA ARG A 545 -17.59 16.55 3.93
C ARG A 545 -17.63 18.06 4.20
N VAL A 546 -16.47 18.71 4.09
CA VAL A 546 -16.28 20.17 4.21
C VAL A 546 -15.72 20.73 2.91
N GLY A 547 -15.66 22.07 2.83
CA GLY A 547 -15.27 22.79 1.62
C GLY A 547 -16.42 22.99 0.63
N PRO A 548 -16.12 23.51 -0.57
CA PRO A 548 -17.15 23.84 -1.57
C PRO A 548 -18.02 22.64 -1.96
N ALA A 549 -19.33 22.88 -2.16
CA ALA A 549 -20.28 21.82 -2.54
C ALA A 549 -19.92 21.19 -3.90
N GLU A 550 -19.56 22.03 -4.86
CA GLU A 550 -19.07 21.59 -6.17
C GLU A 550 -17.59 21.20 -6.07
N PHE A 551 -17.24 19.98 -6.51
CA PHE A 551 -15.85 19.53 -6.60
C PHE A 551 -15.27 19.93 -7.95
N THR A 552 -14.22 20.75 -7.93
CA THR A 552 -13.52 21.24 -9.11
C THR A 552 -12.02 21.19 -8.88
N VAL A 553 -11.22 21.24 -9.96
CA VAL A 553 -9.75 21.22 -9.85
C VAL A 553 -9.20 22.34 -8.95
N THR A 554 -9.89 23.47 -8.81
CA THR A 554 -9.42 24.58 -7.96
C THR A 554 -9.57 24.29 -6.48
N ASN A 555 -10.49 23.41 -6.06
CA ASN A 555 -10.71 23.00 -4.68
C ASN A 555 -10.23 21.57 -4.37
N ASP A 556 -9.54 20.95 -5.32
CA ASP A 556 -8.82 19.69 -5.13
C ASP A 556 -7.40 19.96 -4.62
N ALA A 557 -7.10 19.51 -3.39
CA ALA A 557 -5.76 19.63 -2.81
C ALA A 557 -4.69 18.93 -3.66
N GLN A 558 -4.98 17.75 -4.20
CA GLN A 558 -4.02 17.00 -4.99
C GLN A 558 -3.73 17.70 -6.31
N TYR A 559 -4.74 18.33 -6.92
CA TYR A 559 -4.50 19.15 -8.11
C TYR A 559 -3.71 20.42 -7.78
N ARG A 560 -3.97 21.09 -6.64
CA ARG A 560 -3.17 22.25 -6.22
C ARG A 560 -1.70 21.89 -6.05
N ILE A 561 -1.43 20.74 -5.43
CA ILE A 561 -0.08 20.18 -5.29
C ILE A 561 0.49 19.82 -6.66
N HIS A 562 -0.26 19.12 -7.52
CA HIS A 562 0.17 18.79 -8.88
C HIS A 562 0.55 20.02 -9.70
N ARG A 563 -0.26 21.08 -9.64
CA ARG A 563 0.02 22.35 -10.33
C ARG A 563 1.33 22.98 -9.85
N ARG A 564 1.61 22.89 -8.54
CA ARG A 564 2.81 23.44 -7.91
C ARG A 564 4.05 22.59 -8.24
N ASP A 565 3.97 21.28 -8.02
CA ASP A 565 5.10 20.36 -8.15
C ASP A 565 5.39 19.95 -9.60
N SER A 566 4.40 19.95 -10.48
CA SER A 566 4.55 19.47 -11.86
C SER A 566 4.21 20.53 -12.91
N GLU A 567 2.99 21.07 -12.96
CA GLU A 567 2.61 21.98 -14.07
C GLU A 567 3.48 23.26 -14.10
N SER A 568 3.85 23.79 -12.94
CA SER A 568 4.74 24.95 -12.84
C SER A 568 6.14 24.64 -13.35
N GLN A 569 6.63 23.42 -13.11
CA GLN A 569 7.92 22.94 -13.64
C GLN A 569 7.86 22.72 -15.17
N GLN A 570 6.74 22.20 -15.69
CA GLN A 570 6.53 22.04 -17.14
C GLN A 570 6.48 23.37 -17.88
N LYS A 571 5.83 24.40 -17.30
CA LYS A 571 5.81 25.75 -17.86
C LYS A 571 7.21 26.39 -17.94
N LEU A 572 8.15 25.91 -17.14
CA LEU A 572 9.57 26.31 -17.18
C LEU A 572 10.40 25.47 -18.16
N GLY A 573 9.78 24.57 -18.94
CA GLY A 573 10.43 23.77 -19.98
C GLY A 573 11.16 22.53 -19.49
N LEU A 574 10.92 22.07 -18.25
CA LEU A 574 11.57 20.88 -17.71
C LEU A 574 11.04 19.59 -18.39
N PRO A 575 11.92 18.61 -18.66
CA PRO A 575 11.59 17.42 -19.42
C PRO A 575 10.59 16.51 -18.68
N VAL A 576 9.69 15.92 -19.45
CA VAL A 576 8.87 14.79 -19.01
C VAL A 576 9.77 13.54 -19.02
N PRO A 577 9.75 12.70 -17.97
CA PRO A 577 10.53 11.47 -17.95
C PRO A 577 10.25 10.62 -19.19
N ARG A 578 11.29 9.96 -19.74
CA ARG A 578 11.08 8.97 -20.80
C ARG A 578 10.18 7.88 -20.21
N LEU A 579 8.96 7.74 -20.73
CA LEU A 579 8.11 6.61 -20.41
C LEU A 579 8.82 5.37 -20.96
N PHE A 580 9.30 4.49 -20.10
CA PHE A 580 9.52 3.11 -20.50
C PHE A 580 8.12 2.52 -20.78
N GLU A 581 7.89 2.14 -22.03
CA GLU A 581 6.68 1.45 -22.50
C GLU A 581 6.42 0.15 -21.75
#